data_AF-A0A956YH86-F1
#
_entry.id   AF-A0A956YH86-F1
#
_cell.length_a   1.000
_cell.length_b   1.000
_cell.length_c   1.000
_cell.angle_alpha   90.00
_cell.angle_beta   90.00
_cell.angle_gamma   90.00
#
_symmetry.space_group_name_H-M   'P 1'
#
loop_
_entity.id
_entity.type
_entity.pdbx_description
1 polymer ?
#
loop_
_entity_poly.entity_id
_entity_poly.type
_entity_poly.pdbx_seq_one_letter_code
_entity_poly.pdbx_strand_id
1 'polypeptide(L)'
;MTLFRPTPAPLRPFAEPRNKEWHITHDAADAVLPKLQQAYLTAVGDMSADIPINNLTRAIWDRSLTAAINLIDMNIMQEDLAYASMELLREAMAQAGQGSIEVLPGYVAGYNFDMLNPRAVDWLSVNSAALVTGVTDNTVEALRYILQRSFVDGIPPRDAAVFIKKVVGLLPKHATAVYNYRQDLIAKGMAPTRIDDLVEGYADRLLTFRAEMIARTETIRASSMGQHEGWRQAVGDGLLDEKRTRREWIVTWDDRLSENRCKPMAGQQRKLEEEFVTGLGSKVLTPPAGPNCRCAVGLVFLKD
;
A
#
# COMPACT_ATOMS: atom_id res chain seq x y z
N MET A 1 -25.62 26.03 11.72
CA MET A 1 -24.78 25.58 10.59
C MET A 1 -24.34 24.16 10.94
N THR A 2 -25.12 23.18 10.50
CA THR A 2 -24.90 21.76 10.80
C THR A 2 -23.67 21.30 10.01
N LEU A 3 -22.56 21.12 10.72
CA LEU A 3 -21.35 20.50 10.18
C LEU A 3 -21.75 19.21 9.46
N PHE A 4 -21.35 19.09 8.19
CA PHE A 4 -21.43 17.88 7.41
C PHE A 4 -20.75 16.78 8.23
N ARG A 5 -21.53 15.97 8.96
CA ARG A 5 -21.04 14.69 9.46
C ARG A 5 -21.03 13.80 8.23
N PRO A 6 -19.88 13.43 7.64
CA PRO A 6 -19.88 12.40 6.63
C PRO A 6 -20.52 11.18 7.31
N THR A 7 -21.72 10.80 6.87
CA THR A 7 -22.26 9.50 7.20
C THR A 7 -21.23 8.53 6.65
N PRO A 8 -20.50 7.76 7.48
CA PRO A 8 -19.59 6.76 6.96
C PRO A 8 -20.40 5.94 5.96
N ALA A 9 -19.89 5.80 4.74
CA ALA A 9 -20.48 4.88 3.79
C ALA A 9 -20.70 3.58 4.56
N PRO A 10 -21.91 3.00 4.53
CA PRO A 10 -22.14 1.76 5.27
C PRO A 10 -21.06 0.81 4.80
N LEU A 11 -20.16 0.43 5.72
CA LEU A 11 -19.22 -0.65 5.48
C LEU A 11 -20.09 -1.77 4.94
N ARG A 12 -19.90 -2.14 3.67
CA ARG A 12 -20.59 -3.33 3.15
C ARG A 12 -20.28 -4.40 4.18
N PRO A 13 -21.29 -5.02 4.80
CA PRO A 13 -21.02 -6.02 5.81
C PRO A 13 -20.03 -6.99 5.16
N PHE A 14 -18.90 -7.24 5.82
CA PHE A 14 -18.14 -8.45 5.54
C PHE A 14 -19.15 -9.59 5.75
N ALA A 15 -19.80 -9.99 4.67
CA ALA A 15 -20.80 -11.02 4.68
C ALA A 15 -20.04 -12.33 4.58
N GLU A 16 -19.50 -12.80 5.72
CA GLU A 16 -19.12 -14.20 6.01
C GLU A 16 -18.56 -14.29 7.45
N PRO A 17 -18.62 -15.47 8.11
CA PRO A 17 -18.91 -15.57 9.53
C PRO A 17 -17.79 -15.01 10.41
N ARG A 18 -18.18 -14.46 11.56
CA ARG A 18 -17.30 -14.12 12.70
C ARG A 18 -16.69 -15.40 13.29
N ASN A 19 -15.89 -16.10 12.50
CA ASN A 19 -15.17 -17.29 12.89
C ASN A 19 -14.00 -16.91 13.81
N LYS A 20 -13.30 -17.90 14.37
CA LYS A 20 -12.21 -17.65 15.33
C LYS A 20 -11.12 -16.74 14.74
N GLU A 21 -10.79 -16.92 13.47
CA GLU A 21 -9.79 -16.10 12.77
C GLU A 21 -10.22 -14.63 12.61
N TRP A 22 -11.50 -14.40 12.28
CA TRP A 22 -12.07 -13.05 12.23
C TRP A 22 -11.95 -12.36 13.58
N HIS A 23 -12.31 -13.04 14.67
CA HIS A 23 -12.24 -12.50 16.02
C HIS A 23 -10.80 -12.15 16.41
N ILE A 24 -9.85 -13.05 16.20
CA ILE A 24 -8.42 -12.79 16.48
C ILE A 24 -7.94 -11.52 15.78
N THR A 25 -8.28 -11.37 14.49
CA THR A 25 -7.83 -10.23 13.70
C THR A 25 -8.49 -8.92 14.16
N HIS A 26 -9.78 -8.96 14.49
CA HIS A 26 -10.51 -7.76 14.93
C HIS A 26 -10.17 -7.38 16.36
N ASP A 27 -9.96 -8.35 17.25
CA ASP A 27 -9.54 -8.10 18.63
C ASP A 27 -8.17 -7.42 18.67
N ALA A 28 -7.23 -7.84 17.80
CA ALA A 28 -5.93 -7.19 17.64
C ALA A 28 -6.05 -5.74 17.11
N ALA A 29 -6.99 -5.48 16.21
CA ALA A 29 -7.26 -4.13 15.71
C ALA A 29 -7.95 -3.26 16.78
N ASP A 30 -8.93 -3.80 17.50
CA ASP A 30 -9.67 -3.12 18.56
C ASP A 30 -8.75 -2.81 19.76
N ALA A 31 -7.75 -3.64 20.03
CA ALA A 31 -6.76 -3.41 21.09
C ALA A 31 -5.95 -2.13 20.89
N VAL A 32 -5.65 -1.75 19.64
CA VAL A 32 -4.89 -0.53 19.34
C VAL A 32 -5.78 0.70 19.11
N LEU A 33 -7.10 0.51 18.98
CA LEU A 33 -8.05 1.59 18.67
C LEU A 33 -8.00 2.76 19.66
N PRO A 34 -7.95 2.56 20.99
CA PRO A 34 -7.88 3.69 21.93
C PRO A 34 -6.62 4.54 21.75
N LYS A 35 -5.46 3.90 21.51
CA LYS A 35 -4.20 4.59 21.25
C LYS A 35 -4.26 5.36 19.93
N LEU A 36 -4.87 4.77 18.90
CA LEU A 36 -5.04 5.41 17.59
C LEU A 36 -5.98 6.61 17.66
N GLN A 37 -7.10 6.49 18.40
CA GLN A 37 -8.00 7.61 18.66
C GLN A 37 -7.30 8.75 19.39
N GLN A 38 -6.50 8.43 20.41
CA GLN A 38 -5.73 9.43 21.13
C GLN A 38 -4.71 10.12 20.21
N ALA A 39 -3.97 9.36 19.41
CA ALA A 39 -3.02 9.91 18.44
C ALA A 39 -3.72 10.83 17.42
N TYR A 40 -4.89 10.44 16.93
CA TYR A 40 -5.70 11.27 16.04
C TYR A 40 -6.13 12.58 16.71
N LEU A 41 -6.64 12.51 17.95
CA LEU A 41 -7.07 13.71 18.68
C LEU A 41 -5.89 14.65 18.99
N THR A 42 -4.72 14.09 19.32
CA THR A 42 -3.49 14.88 19.48
C THR A 42 -3.12 15.59 18.17
N ALA A 43 -3.03 14.86 17.06
CA ALA A 43 -2.69 15.44 15.75
C ALA A 43 -3.68 16.53 15.30
N VAL A 44 -4.98 16.34 15.56
CA VAL A 44 -6.01 17.37 15.29
C VAL A 44 -5.84 18.57 16.23
N GLY A 45 -5.51 18.34 17.50
CA GLY A 45 -5.24 19.38 18.49
C GLY A 45 -4.05 20.25 18.10
N ASP A 46 -2.94 19.62 17.73
CA ASP A 46 -1.69 20.29 17.34
C ASP A 46 -1.88 21.11 16.06
N MET A 47 -2.53 20.52 15.03
CA MET A 47 -2.93 21.25 13.83
C MET A 47 -3.83 22.45 14.17
N SER A 48 -4.82 22.26 15.05
CA SER A 48 -5.76 23.34 15.41
C SER A 48 -5.10 24.45 16.20
N ALA A 49 -4.07 24.14 17.00
CA ALA A 49 -3.32 25.11 17.79
C ALA A 49 -2.46 26.04 16.92
N ASP A 50 -2.00 25.55 15.76
CA ASP A 50 -1.22 26.34 14.81
C ASP A 50 -2.07 27.32 13.99
N ILE A 51 -3.39 27.10 13.89
CA ILE A 51 -4.27 27.94 13.08
C ILE A 51 -4.36 29.37 13.66
N PRO A 52 -3.95 30.41 12.90
CA PRO A 52 -4.09 31.79 13.34
C PRO A 52 -5.56 32.24 13.29
N ILE A 53 -6.28 32.09 14.40
CA ILE A 53 -7.74 32.28 14.50
C ILE A 53 -8.23 33.64 13.96
N ASN A 54 -7.44 34.72 14.17
CA ASN A 54 -7.77 36.05 13.68
C ASN A 54 -7.69 36.16 12.15
N ASN A 55 -6.80 35.40 11.53
CA ASN A 55 -6.65 35.36 10.07
C ASN A 55 -7.74 34.48 9.47
N LEU A 56 -8.03 33.35 10.11
CA LEU A 56 -9.11 32.45 9.69
C LEU A 56 -10.46 33.16 9.74
N THR A 57 -10.73 33.88 10.84
CA THR A 57 -11.97 34.65 11.02
C THR A 57 -12.12 35.68 9.90
N ARG A 58 -11.07 36.45 9.61
CA ARG A 58 -11.08 37.42 8.49
C ARG A 58 -11.35 36.74 7.15
N ALA A 59 -10.67 35.65 6.83
CA ALA A 59 -10.87 34.92 5.59
C ALA A 59 -12.32 34.42 5.41
N ILE A 60 -12.96 33.97 6.49
CA ILE A 60 -14.37 33.56 6.49
C ILE A 60 -15.30 34.77 6.25
N TRP A 61 -15.08 35.88 6.94
CA TRP A 61 -15.86 37.12 6.74
C TRP A 61 -15.74 37.67 5.32
N ASP A 62 -14.54 37.61 4.75
CA ASP A 62 -14.24 38.01 3.37
C ASP A 62 -14.75 37.01 2.32
N ARG A 63 -15.40 35.92 2.76
CA ARG A 63 -15.88 34.80 1.92
C ARG A 63 -14.78 34.19 1.04
N SER A 64 -13.53 34.28 1.49
CA SER A 64 -12.37 33.73 0.79
C SER A 64 -12.07 32.32 1.29
N LEU A 65 -12.72 31.33 0.65
CA LEU A 65 -12.52 29.92 0.98
C LEU A 65 -11.06 29.49 0.79
N THR A 66 -10.39 29.95 -0.28
CA THR A 66 -8.98 29.64 -0.54
C THR A 66 -8.07 30.16 0.56
N ALA A 67 -8.29 31.40 1.04
CA ALA A 67 -7.51 31.94 2.14
C ALA A 67 -7.75 31.17 3.44
N ALA A 68 -9.00 30.77 3.71
CA ALA A 68 -9.33 29.97 4.89
C ALA A 68 -8.66 28.58 4.85
N ILE A 69 -8.70 27.90 3.70
CA ILE A 69 -8.08 26.57 3.52
C ILE A 69 -6.56 26.65 3.66
N ASN A 70 -5.92 27.68 3.09
CA ASN A 70 -4.46 27.82 3.15
C ASN A 70 -3.93 28.09 4.57
N LEU A 71 -4.79 28.48 5.52
CA LEU A 71 -4.41 28.67 6.93
C LEU A 71 -4.46 27.37 7.73
N ILE A 72 -5.02 26.29 7.16
CA ILE A 72 -5.09 24.98 7.79
C ILE A 72 -3.95 24.14 7.21
N ASP A 73 -2.84 24.05 7.94
CA ASP A 73 -1.74 23.18 7.53
C ASP A 73 -2.03 21.72 7.87
N MET A 74 -2.61 21.02 6.90
CA MET A 74 -2.91 19.59 7.03
C MET A 74 -1.65 18.71 7.11
N ASN A 75 -0.46 19.24 6.83
CA ASN A 75 0.78 18.47 6.91
C ASN A 75 1.14 18.15 8.37
N ILE A 76 0.91 19.09 9.30
CA ILE A 76 1.12 18.88 10.74
C ILE A 76 0.37 17.61 11.20
N MET A 77 -0.94 17.58 10.93
CA MET A 77 -1.77 16.42 11.26
C MET A 77 -1.31 15.14 10.56
N GLN A 78 -0.89 15.23 9.29
CA GLN A 78 -0.45 14.06 8.52
C GLN A 78 0.85 13.47 9.07
N GLU A 79 1.82 14.29 9.45
CA GLU A 79 3.12 13.85 9.97
C GLU A 79 2.95 13.18 11.35
N ASP A 80 2.23 13.83 12.26
CA ASP A 80 1.97 13.31 13.61
C ASP A 80 1.20 11.98 13.56
N LEU A 81 0.13 11.94 12.74
CA LEU A 81 -0.69 10.75 12.61
C LEU A 81 0.04 9.63 11.86
N ALA A 82 0.86 9.93 10.85
CA ALA A 82 1.59 8.91 10.10
C ALA A 82 2.52 8.11 11.01
N TYR A 83 3.33 8.80 11.83
CA TYR A 83 4.27 8.12 12.72
C TYR A 83 3.56 7.27 13.77
N ALA A 84 2.57 7.85 14.46
CA ALA A 84 1.82 7.15 15.50
C ALA A 84 1.03 5.96 14.93
N SER A 85 0.38 6.14 13.78
CA SER A 85 -0.40 5.07 13.15
C SER A 85 0.47 3.90 12.68
N MET A 86 1.69 4.17 12.19
CA MET A 86 2.58 3.11 11.73
C MET A 86 2.95 2.11 12.84
N GLU A 87 3.35 2.60 14.02
CA GLU A 87 3.73 1.70 15.11
C GLU A 87 2.52 0.93 15.66
N LEU A 88 1.36 1.58 15.76
CA LEU A 88 0.12 0.94 16.20
C LEU A 88 -0.37 -0.12 15.20
N LEU A 89 -0.27 0.15 13.90
CA LEU A 89 -0.58 -0.84 12.86
C LEU A 89 0.38 -2.01 12.93
N ARG A 90 1.67 -1.76 13.20
CA ARG A 90 2.68 -2.81 13.38
C ARG A 90 2.36 -3.68 14.60
N GLU A 91 1.98 -3.07 15.72
CA GLU A 91 1.54 -3.77 16.93
C GLU A 91 0.32 -4.67 16.64
N ALA A 92 -0.72 -4.13 16.00
CA ALA A 92 -1.93 -4.88 15.64
C ALA A 92 -1.63 -6.04 14.68
N MET A 93 -0.78 -5.82 13.66
CA MET A 93 -0.38 -6.88 12.73
C MET A 93 0.41 -7.99 13.42
N ALA A 94 1.30 -7.65 14.36
CA ALA A 94 2.04 -8.64 15.13
C ALA A 94 1.12 -9.50 16.00
N GLN A 95 0.16 -8.87 16.69
CA GLN A 95 -0.83 -9.56 17.52
C GLN A 95 -1.73 -10.46 16.67
N ALA A 96 -2.25 -9.96 15.56
CA ALA A 96 -3.09 -10.74 14.64
C ALA A 96 -2.31 -11.94 14.08
N GLY A 97 -1.08 -11.73 13.60
CA GLY A 97 -0.24 -12.79 13.06
C GLY A 97 0.10 -13.90 14.07
N GLN A 98 0.42 -13.52 15.31
CA GLN A 98 0.65 -14.47 16.40
C GLN A 98 -0.63 -15.22 16.77
N GLY A 99 -1.77 -14.53 16.90
CA GLY A 99 -3.04 -15.16 17.20
C GLY A 99 -3.50 -16.13 16.10
N SER A 100 -3.21 -15.83 14.83
CA SER A 100 -3.55 -16.70 13.70
C SER A 100 -2.86 -18.07 13.77
N ILE A 101 -1.79 -18.24 14.55
CA ILE A 101 -1.18 -19.55 14.80
C ILE A 101 -2.16 -20.48 15.52
N GLU A 102 -3.02 -19.96 16.39
CA GLU A 102 -3.98 -20.75 17.18
C GLU A 102 -5.16 -21.33 16.38
N VAL A 103 -5.35 -20.89 15.14
CA VAL A 103 -6.40 -21.39 14.24
C VAL A 103 -5.85 -22.34 13.20
N LEU A 104 -4.54 -22.50 13.14
CA LEU A 104 -3.92 -23.47 12.23
C LEU A 104 -4.34 -24.89 12.63
N PRO A 105 -4.63 -25.76 11.66
CA PRO A 105 -4.90 -27.17 11.94
C PRO A 105 -3.74 -27.80 12.70
N GLY A 106 -4.02 -28.73 13.62
CA GLY A 106 -2.98 -29.34 14.47
C GLY A 106 -1.90 -30.12 13.71
N TYR A 107 -2.10 -30.41 12.42
CA TYR A 107 -1.07 -30.99 11.55
C TYR A 107 -0.09 -29.95 10.97
N VAL A 108 -0.36 -28.66 11.14
CA VAL A 108 0.56 -27.57 10.81
C VAL A 108 1.44 -27.31 12.04
N ALA A 109 2.57 -28.01 12.11
CA ALA A 109 3.50 -27.91 13.23
C ALA A 109 4.60 -26.86 12.95
N GLY A 110 5.15 -26.24 14.01
CA GLY A 110 6.39 -25.46 13.95
C GLY A 110 6.36 -24.18 13.10
N TYR A 111 5.18 -23.69 12.70
CA TYR A 111 5.05 -22.45 11.95
C TYR A 111 5.27 -21.24 12.85
N ASN A 112 6.21 -20.36 12.48
CA ASN A 112 6.48 -19.11 13.18
C ASN A 112 6.04 -17.93 12.32
N PHE A 113 5.31 -16.99 12.91
CA PHE A 113 5.00 -15.72 12.26
C PHE A 113 6.21 -14.78 12.34
N ASP A 114 6.71 -14.37 11.18
CA ASP A 114 7.72 -13.34 11.05
C ASP A 114 7.19 -12.20 10.17
N MET A 115 7.18 -10.99 10.72
CA MET A 115 6.76 -9.79 10.02
C MET A 115 7.74 -9.39 8.92
N LEU A 116 9.04 -9.58 9.14
CA LEU A 116 10.11 -9.33 8.17
C LEU A 116 10.62 -10.68 7.65
N ASN A 117 9.78 -11.38 6.90
CA ASN A 117 10.10 -12.69 6.34
C ASN A 117 11.49 -12.66 5.64
N PRO A 118 12.51 -13.35 6.16
CA PRO A 118 13.87 -13.30 5.62
C PRO A 118 13.93 -13.80 4.17
N ARG A 119 13.01 -14.69 3.78
CA ARG A 119 12.92 -15.20 2.42
C ARG A 119 12.47 -14.13 1.43
N ALA A 120 11.70 -13.14 1.88
CA ALA A 120 11.37 -11.99 1.06
C ALA A 120 12.59 -11.09 0.83
N VAL A 121 13.45 -10.95 1.84
CA VAL A 121 14.74 -10.24 1.72
C VAL A 121 15.67 -10.98 0.75
N ASP A 122 15.81 -12.30 0.90
CA ASP A 122 16.60 -13.13 -0.02
C ASP A 122 16.07 -13.03 -1.45
N TRP A 123 14.75 -13.10 -1.63
CA TRP A 123 14.14 -12.96 -2.94
C TRP A 123 14.42 -11.58 -3.55
N LEU A 124 14.34 -10.51 -2.77
CA LEU A 124 14.70 -9.15 -3.18
C LEU A 124 16.17 -9.03 -3.57
N SER A 125 17.08 -9.73 -2.88
CA SER A 125 18.51 -9.67 -3.20
C SER A 125 18.80 -10.02 -4.67
N VAL A 126 18.01 -10.94 -5.24
CA VAL A 126 18.18 -11.44 -6.61
C VAL A 126 17.22 -10.78 -7.62
N ASN A 127 15.98 -10.49 -7.21
CA ASN A 127 14.90 -10.14 -8.14
C ASN A 127 14.47 -8.66 -8.09
N SER A 128 15.10 -7.84 -7.25
CA SER A 128 14.73 -6.43 -7.10
C SER A 128 14.82 -5.67 -8.43
N ALA A 129 13.83 -4.79 -8.63
CA ALA A 129 13.66 -3.92 -9.79
C ALA A 129 13.42 -4.66 -11.12
N ALA A 130 13.12 -5.97 -11.09
CA ALA A 130 12.95 -6.76 -12.30
C ALA A 130 11.67 -6.43 -13.11
N LEU A 131 10.67 -5.75 -12.52
CA LEU A 131 9.51 -5.25 -13.28
C LEU A 131 9.68 -3.80 -13.74
N VAL A 132 10.79 -3.14 -13.37
CA VAL A 132 11.01 -1.72 -13.69
C VAL A 132 11.50 -1.59 -15.13
N THR A 133 10.81 -0.76 -15.91
CA THR A 133 11.14 -0.52 -17.32
C THR A 133 11.43 0.96 -17.58
N GLY A 134 12.19 1.25 -18.63
CA GLY A 134 12.53 2.62 -19.03
C GLY A 134 13.48 3.32 -18.05
N VAL A 135 14.49 2.60 -17.58
CA VAL A 135 15.56 3.07 -16.70
C VAL A 135 16.89 2.49 -17.19
N THR A 136 18.01 3.12 -16.82
CA THR A 136 19.36 2.62 -17.12
C THR A 136 19.82 1.62 -16.06
N ASP A 137 20.89 0.87 -16.33
CA ASP A 137 21.46 -0.09 -15.39
C ASP A 137 21.87 0.57 -14.06
N ASN A 138 22.48 1.76 -14.10
CA ASN A 138 22.81 2.52 -12.88
C ASN A 138 21.56 2.86 -12.05
N THR A 139 20.45 3.21 -12.70
CA THR A 139 19.18 3.44 -11.98
C THR A 139 18.63 2.13 -11.43
N VAL A 140 18.74 1.02 -12.15
CA VAL A 140 18.34 -0.31 -11.63
C VAL A 140 19.13 -0.65 -10.36
N GLU A 141 20.44 -0.44 -10.35
CA GLU A 141 21.28 -0.67 -9.16
C GLU A 141 20.86 0.19 -7.97
N ALA A 142 20.61 1.49 -8.20
CA ALA A 142 20.11 2.40 -7.17
C ALA A 142 18.74 1.94 -6.63
N LEU A 143 17.84 1.50 -7.51
CA LEU A 143 16.53 0.99 -7.12
C LEU A 143 16.64 -0.29 -6.29
N ARG A 144 17.53 -1.22 -6.66
CA ARG A 144 17.78 -2.44 -5.88
C ARG A 144 18.20 -2.12 -4.45
N TYR A 145 19.17 -1.21 -4.30
CA TYR A 145 19.62 -0.75 -2.99
C TYR A 145 18.47 -0.14 -2.18
N ILE A 146 17.71 0.80 -2.77
CA ILE A 146 16.60 1.47 -2.09
C ILE A 146 15.52 0.45 -1.68
N LEU A 147 15.12 -0.46 -2.56
CA LEU A 147 14.07 -1.44 -2.30
C LEU A 147 14.48 -2.44 -1.21
N GLN A 148 15.71 -2.96 -1.27
CA GLN A 148 16.24 -3.87 -0.25
C GLN A 148 16.35 -3.18 1.10
N ARG A 149 16.94 -1.97 1.14
CA ARG A 149 17.09 -1.20 2.38
C ARG A 149 15.75 -0.84 2.97
N SER A 150 14.80 -0.40 2.14
CA SER A 150 13.44 -0.06 2.58
C SER A 150 12.73 -1.27 3.16
N PHE A 151 12.89 -2.46 2.56
CA PHE A 151 12.27 -3.68 3.06
C PHE A 151 12.86 -4.11 4.41
N VAL A 152 14.20 -4.08 4.54
CA VAL A 152 14.90 -4.46 5.78
C VAL A 152 14.60 -3.47 6.91
N ASP A 153 14.55 -2.17 6.62
CA ASP A 153 14.28 -1.13 7.61
C ASP A 153 12.79 -0.96 7.92
N GLY A 154 11.91 -1.76 7.29
CA GLY A 154 10.46 -1.65 7.47
C GLY A 154 9.86 -0.33 6.95
N ILE A 155 10.55 0.34 6.02
CA ILE A 155 10.09 1.59 5.42
C ILE A 155 8.88 1.29 4.51
N PRO A 156 7.72 1.92 4.74
CA PRO A 156 6.54 1.70 3.92
C PRO A 156 6.78 2.04 2.44
N PRO A 157 6.08 1.40 1.48
CA PRO A 157 6.24 1.67 0.06
C PRO A 157 6.04 3.15 -0.33
N ARG A 158 5.20 3.88 0.40
CA ARG A 158 4.97 5.32 0.16
C ARG A 158 6.22 6.14 0.45
N ASP A 159 6.94 5.81 1.51
CA ASP A 159 8.14 6.54 1.93
C ASP A 159 9.34 6.10 1.10
N ALA A 160 9.42 4.81 0.76
CA ALA A 160 10.39 4.30 -0.22
C ALA A 160 10.25 5.03 -1.57
N ALA A 161 9.02 5.40 -1.98
CA ALA A 161 8.78 6.15 -3.21
C ALA A 161 9.48 7.52 -3.21
N VAL A 162 9.67 8.17 -2.06
CA VAL A 162 10.40 9.45 -1.96
C VAL A 162 11.85 9.28 -2.39
N PHE A 163 12.51 8.19 -2.01
CA PHE A 163 13.87 7.88 -2.44
C PHE A 163 13.91 7.43 -3.90
N ILE A 164 12.98 6.58 -4.32
CA ILE A 164 12.87 6.11 -5.71
C ILE A 164 12.71 7.28 -6.67
N LYS A 165 11.85 8.26 -6.34
CA LYS A 165 11.62 9.46 -7.15
C LYS A 165 12.91 10.23 -7.47
N LYS A 166 13.89 10.22 -6.57
CA LYS A 166 15.19 10.91 -6.76
C LYS A 166 16.10 10.22 -7.78
N VAL A 167 15.86 8.95 -8.09
CA VAL A 167 16.73 8.16 -8.98
C VAL A 167 16.05 7.76 -10.30
N VAL A 168 14.74 7.92 -10.41
CA VAL A 168 13.98 7.57 -11.63
C VAL A 168 13.61 8.79 -12.46
N GLY A 169 13.74 8.64 -13.78
CA GLY A 169 13.21 9.60 -14.74
C GLY A 169 11.75 9.32 -15.13
N LEU A 170 11.16 10.28 -15.87
CA LEU A 170 9.86 10.11 -16.51
C LEU A 170 9.90 9.00 -17.55
N LEU A 171 8.78 8.28 -17.71
CA LEU A 171 8.58 7.42 -18.87
C LEU A 171 8.53 8.26 -20.16
N PRO A 172 8.92 7.73 -21.32
CA PRO A 172 8.87 8.47 -22.59
C PRO A 172 7.50 9.11 -22.85
N LYS A 173 6.41 8.36 -22.67
CA LYS A 173 5.03 8.87 -22.80
C LYS A 173 4.71 10.03 -21.83
N HIS A 174 5.27 10.02 -20.63
CA HIS A 174 5.06 11.08 -19.64
C HIS A 174 5.87 12.31 -20.00
N ALA A 175 7.11 12.14 -20.49
CA ALA A 175 7.91 13.25 -21.00
C ALA A 175 7.22 13.95 -22.18
N THR A 176 6.65 13.18 -23.12
CA THR A 176 5.82 13.73 -24.21
C THR A 176 4.59 14.47 -23.68
N ALA A 177 3.89 13.93 -22.68
CA ALA A 177 2.74 14.60 -22.07
C ALA A 177 3.12 15.94 -21.43
N VAL A 178 4.24 15.99 -20.70
CA VAL A 178 4.77 17.22 -20.08
C VAL A 178 5.11 18.25 -21.16
N TYR A 179 5.75 17.83 -22.26
CA TYR A 179 6.05 18.71 -23.39
C TYR A 179 4.77 19.28 -24.02
N ASN A 180 3.80 18.42 -24.34
CA ASN A 180 2.53 18.86 -24.95
C ASN A 180 1.74 19.80 -24.04
N TYR A 181 1.74 19.53 -22.73
CA TYR A 181 1.11 20.41 -21.75
C TYR A 181 1.75 21.80 -21.73
N ARG A 182 3.09 21.88 -21.81
CA ARG A 182 3.78 23.18 -21.94
C ARG A 182 3.34 23.92 -23.22
N GLN A 183 3.28 23.24 -24.37
CA GLN A 183 2.88 23.86 -25.63
C GLN A 183 1.44 24.40 -25.58
N ASP A 184 0.52 23.68 -24.97
CA ASP A 184 -0.87 24.13 -24.76
C ASP A 184 -0.94 25.39 -23.88
N LEU A 185 -0.14 25.46 -22.80
CA LEU A 185 -0.09 26.66 -21.95
C LEU A 185 0.51 27.87 -22.68
N ILE A 186 1.53 27.67 -23.53
CA ILE A 186 2.10 28.72 -24.38
C ILE A 186 1.04 29.22 -25.37
N ALA A 187 0.32 28.31 -26.03
CA ALA A 187 -0.74 28.66 -26.99
C ALA A 187 -1.89 29.45 -26.33
N LYS A 188 -2.13 29.23 -25.02
CA LYS A 188 -3.09 29.99 -24.21
C LYS A 188 -2.57 31.38 -23.79
N GLY A 189 -1.36 31.77 -24.18
CA GLY A 189 -0.78 33.08 -23.88
C GLY A 189 -0.42 33.28 -22.40
N MET A 190 -0.18 32.19 -21.67
CA MET A 190 0.16 32.27 -20.25
C MET A 190 1.57 32.83 -20.03
N ALA A 191 1.78 33.55 -18.92
CA ALA A 191 3.08 34.09 -18.56
C ALA A 191 4.15 32.98 -18.37
N PRO A 192 5.38 33.15 -18.88
CA PRO A 192 6.41 32.09 -18.85
C PRO A 192 6.67 31.49 -17.46
N THR A 193 6.77 32.32 -16.42
CA THR A 193 7.00 31.86 -15.04
C THR A 193 5.88 30.94 -14.56
N ARG A 194 4.63 31.31 -14.83
CA ARG A 194 3.47 30.48 -14.47
C ARG A 194 3.44 29.17 -15.25
N ILE A 195 3.89 29.18 -16.51
CA ILE A 195 4.03 27.94 -17.30
C ILE A 195 5.05 27.02 -16.64
N ASP A 196 6.21 27.55 -16.26
CA ASP A 196 7.27 26.77 -15.63
C ASP A 196 6.78 26.09 -14.34
N ASP A 197 6.14 26.84 -13.43
CA ASP A 197 5.56 26.31 -12.18
C ASP A 197 4.55 25.17 -12.44
N LEU A 198 3.65 25.36 -13.41
CA LEU A 198 2.60 24.38 -13.72
C LEU A 198 3.16 23.13 -14.37
N VAL A 199 4.15 23.29 -15.26
CA VAL A 199 4.83 22.20 -15.95
C VAL A 199 5.67 21.38 -14.98
N GLU A 200 6.40 22.05 -14.08
CA GLU A 200 7.18 21.39 -13.03
C GLU A 200 6.25 20.59 -12.10
N GLY A 201 5.18 21.21 -11.58
CA GLY A 201 4.21 20.51 -10.75
C GLY A 201 3.48 19.36 -11.47
N TYR A 202 3.31 19.44 -12.79
CA TYR A 202 2.78 18.32 -13.57
C TYR A 202 3.79 17.17 -13.72
N ALA A 203 5.04 17.48 -14.05
CA ALA A 203 6.12 16.50 -14.13
C ALA A 203 6.35 15.80 -12.77
N ASP A 204 6.34 16.57 -11.68
CA ASP A 204 6.52 16.09 -10.32
C ASP A 204 5.45 15.07 -9.91
N ARG A 205 4.18 15.34 -10.23
CA ARG A 205 3.07 14.40 -9.99
C ARG A 205 3.22 13.10 -10.77
N LEU A 206 3.70 13.16 -12.02
CA LEU A 206 3.95 11.97 -12.84
C LEU A 206 5.13 11.14 -12.32
N LEU A 207 6.18 11.80 -11.81
CA LEU A 207 7.31 11.14 -11.15
C LEU A 207 6.88 10.48 -9.84
N THR A 208 6.13 11.20 -9.00
CA THR A 208 5.56 10.67 -7.76
C THR A 208 4.71 9.41 -8.03
N PHE A 209 3.80 9.48 -9.01
CA PHE A 209 2.99 8.33 -9.43
C PHE A 209 3.84 7.13 -9.86
N ARG A 210 4.90 7.36 -10.65
CA ARG A 210 5.81 6.29 -11.11
C ARG A 210 6.59 5.70 -9.94
N ALA A 211 7.10 6.52 -9.03
CA ALA A 211 7.87 6.06 -7.89
C ALA A 211 7.01 5.21 -6.94
N GLU A 212 5.78 5.64 -6.64
CA GLU A 212 4.83 4.87 -5.84
C GLU A 212 4.45 3.54 -6.50
N MET A 213 4.26 3.56 -7.83
CA MET A 213 4.00 2.34 -8.60
C MET A 213 5.15 1.33 -8.47
N ILE A 214 6.40 1.78 -8.63
CA ILE A 214 7.58 0.93 -8.50
C ILE A 214 7.66 0.38 -7.08
N ALA A 215 7.64 1.24 -6.06
CA ALA A 215 7.74 0.85 -4.67
C ALA A 215 6.70 -0.22 -4.31
N ARG A 216 5.42 0.05 -4.60
CA ARG A 216 4.34 -0.87 -4.27
C ARG A 216 4.44 -2.19 -5.02
N THR A 217 4.76 -2.14 -6.30
CA THR A 217 4.80 -3.34 -7.16
C THR A 217 5.97 -4.25 -6.79
N GLU A 218 7.14 -3.70 -6.49
CA GLU A 218 8.30 -4.49 -6.09
C GLU A 218 8.16 -5.02 -4.66
N THR A 219 7.68 -4.21 -3.71
CA THR A 219 7.46 -4.68 -2.32
C THR A 219 6.39 -5.77 -2.24
N ILE A 220 5.25 -5.64 -2.95
CA ILE A 220 4.21 -6.68 -2.92
C ILE A 220 4.72 -7.97 -3.56
N ARG A 221 5.51 -7.87 -4.64
CA ARG A 221 6.12 -9.02 -5.30
C ARG A 221 7.07 -9.76 -4.36
N ALA A 222 7.92 -9.01 -3.66
CA ALA A 222 8.86 -9.56 -2.70
C ALA A 222 8.18 -10.28 -1.55
N SER A 223 7.23 -9.61 -0.89
CA SER A 223 6.48 -10.19 0.22
C SER A 223 5.74 -11.46 -0.20
N SER A 224 5.06 -11.42 -1.35
CA SER A 224 4.26 -12.54 -1.86
C SER A 224 5.12 -13.73 -2.30
N MET A 225 6.28 -13.47 -2.91
CA MET A 225 7.23 -14.53 -3.29
C MET A 225 7.93 -15.12 -2.06
N GLY A 226 8.33 -14.30 -1.09
CA GLY A 226 8.89 -14.77 0.17
C GLY A 226 7.91 -15.64 0.96
N GLN A 227 6.63 -15.30 0.94
CA GLN A 227 5.57 -16.11 1.54
C GLN A 227 5.38 -17.44 0.79
N HIS A 228 5.36 -17.41 -0.54
CA HIS A 228 5.24 -18.62 -1.36
C HIS A 228 6.43 -19.58 -1.13
N GLU A 229 7.66 -19.06 -1.11
CA GLU A 229 8.84 -19.84 -0.74
C GLU A 229 8.76 -20.35 0.71
N GLY A 230 8.18 -19.53 1.60
CA GLY A 230 7.65 -19.89 2.92
C GLY A 230 6.99 -21.26 2.95
N TRP A 231 5.89 -21.35 2.20
CA TRP A 231 5.04 -22.52 2.10
C TRP A 231 5.72 -23.69 1.38
N ARG A 232 6.52 -23.43 0.35
CA ARG A 232 7.24 -24.48 -0.39
C ARG A 232 8.18 -25.28 0.51
N GLN A 233 8.94 -24.61 1.38
CA GLN A 233 9.80 -25.32 2.34
C GLN A 233 8.97 -26.01 3.43
N ALA A 234 7.89 -25.39 3.90
CA ALA A 234 7.00 -26.04 4.89
C ALA A 234 6.43 -27.37 4.36
N VAL A 235 6.14 -27.48 3.05
CA VAL A 235 5.81 -28.77 2.42
C VAL A 235 7.00 -29.73 2.44
N GLY A 236 8.19 -29.27 2.06
CA GLY A 236 9.41 -30.09 2.06
C GLY A 236 9.79 -30.63 3.44
N ASP A 237 9.55 -29.84 4.48
CA ASP A 237 9.81 -30.17 5.88
C ASP A 237 8.67 -31.01 6.52
N GLY A 238 7.59 -31.29 5.78
CA GLY A 238 6.42 -32.02 6.26
C GLY A 238 5.54 -31.24 7.25
N LEU A 239 5.75 -29.92 7.37
CA LEU A 239 4.95 -29.02 8.21
C LEU A 239 3.64 -28.59 7.53
N LEU A 240 3.55 -28.76 6.20
CA LEU A 240 2.38 -28.41 5.41
C LEU A 240 1.99 -29.57 4.48
N ASP A 241 0.79 -30.13 4.65
CA ASP A 241 0.29 -31.17 3.75
C ASP A 241 -0.26 -30.53 2.45
N GLU A 242 0.49 -30.69 1.35
CA GLU A 242 0.12 -30.18 0.03
C GLU A 242 -1.24 -30.71 -0.45
N LYS A 243 -1.63 -31.92 -0.08
CA LYS A 243 -2.91 -32.52 -0.52
C LYS A 243 -4.10 -31.81 0.13
N ARG A 244 -3.94 -31.43 1.39
CA ARG A 244 -4.97 -30.78 2.23
C ARG A 244 -4.90 -29.25 2.22
N THR A 245 -3.97 -28.68 1.45
CA THR A 245 -3.76 -27.22 1.41
C THR A 245 -4.05 -26.66 0.04
N ARG A 246 -4.74 -25.52 0.00
CA ARG A 246 -4.87 -24.65 -1.17
C ARG A 246 -4.39 -23.25 -0.82
N ARG A 247 -4.09 -22.47 -1.85
CA ARG A 247 -3.89 -21.03 -1.76
C ARG A 247 -5.11 -20.32 -2.27
N GLU A 248 -5.56 -19.29 -1.58
CA GLU A 248 -6.69 -18.46 -1.98
C GLU A 248 -6.24 -17.02 -2.26
N TRP A 249 -6.76 -16.44 -3.33
CA TRP A 249 -6.48 -15.06 -3.69
C TRP A 249 -7.41 -14.10 -2.93
N ILE A 250 -6.79 -13.23 -2.12
CA ILE A 250 -7.46 -12.27 -1.24
C ILE A 250 -7.37 -10.88 -1.86
N VAL A 251 -8.51 -10.27 -2.17
CA VAL A 251 -8.58 -8.91 -2.74
C VAL A 251 -8.80 -7.85 -1.65
N THR A 252 -8.35 -6.63 -1.91
CA THR A 252 -8.73 -5.46 -1.11
C THR A 252 -10.05 -4.90 -1.65
N TRP A 253 -11.14 -5.03 -0.90
CA TRP A 253 -12.47 -4.55 -1.28
C TRP A 253 -12.62 -3.04 -1.04
N ASP A 254 -12.06 -2.22 -1.93
CA ASP A 254 -12.21 -0.77 -1.90
C ASP A 254 -12.40 -0.18 -3.31
N ASP A 255 -12.55 1.15 -3.39
CA ASP A 255 -12.77 1.88 -4.65
C ASP A 255 -11.59 1.82 -5.63
N ARG A 256 -10.44 1.30 -5.20
CA ARG A 256 -9.23 1.15 -6.02
C ARG A 256 -9.05 -0.28 -6.51
N LEU A 257 -9.95 -1.20 -6.16
CA LEU A 257 -9.93 -2.57 -6.69
C LEU A 257 -10.15 -2.56 -8.21
N SER A 258 -9.26 -3.21 -8.96
CA SER A 258 -9.42 -3.33 -10.40
C SER A 258 -10.59 -4.27 -10.73
N GLU A 259 -11.68 -3.70 -11.25
CA GLU A 259 -12.90 -4.40 -11.68
C GLU A 259 -12.64 -5.53 -12.67
N ASN A 260 -11.77 -5.30 -13.66
CA ASN A 260 -11.55 -6.27 -14.75
C ASN A 260 -10.36 -7.20 -14.51
N ARG A 261 -9.49 -6.91 -13.53
CA ARG A 261 -8.27 -7.69 -13.31
C ARG A 261 -8.29 -8.46 -11.99
N CYS A 262 -8.50 -7.77 -10.88
CA CYS A 262 -8.32 -8.33 -9.54
C CYS A 262 -9.63 -8.82 -8.94
N LYS A 263 -10.73 -8.07 -9.14
CA LYS A 263 -12.04 -8.46 -8.61
C LYS A 263 -12.49 -9.87 -9.04
N PRO A 264 -12.28 -10.31 -10.31
CA PRO A 264 -12.63 -11.67 -10.73
C PRO A 264 -11.76 -12.77 -10.10
N MET A 265 -10.65 -12.40 -9.45
CA MET A 265 -9.76 -13.34 -8.78
C MET A 265 -10.16 -13.60 -7.33
N ALA A 266 -11.08 -12.81 -6.75
CA ALA A 266 -11.47 -12.95 -5.35
C ALA A 266 -11.95 -14.38 -5.03
N GLY A 267 -11.35 -15.01 -4.02
CA GLY A 267 -11.70 -16.38 -3.61
C GLY A 267 -11.24 -17.47 -4.59
N GLN A 268 -10.50 -17.13 -5.65
CA GLN A 268 -9.92 -18.15 -6.52
C GLN A 268 -8.95 -18.99 -5.70
N GLN A 269 -9.14 -20.32 -5.69
CA GLN A 269 -8.27 -21.27 -5.00
C GLN A 269 -7.39 -22.06 -5.97
N ARG A 270 -6.13 -22.28 -5.62
CA ARG A 270 -5.12 -23.00 -6.43
C ARG A 270 -4.25 -23.91 -5.57
N LYS A 271 -3.67 -24.94 -6.16
CA LYS A 271 -2.58 -25.69 -5.50
C LYS A 271 -1.36 -24.79 -5.27
N LEU A 272 -0.38 -25.27 -4.50
CA LEU A 272 0.78 -24.46 -4.11
C LEU A 272 1.56 -23.93 -5.32
N GLU A 273 1.80 -24.76 -6.32
CA GLU A 273 2.55 -24.42 -7.54
C GLU A 273 1.66 -24.03 -8.73
N GLU A 274 0.34 -24.04 -8.56
CA GLU A 274 -0.60 -23.78 -9.65
C GLU A 274 -0.88 -22.28 -9.78
N GLU A 275 -0.73 -21.72 -10.99
CA GLU A 275 -0.97 -20.29 -11.20
C GLU A 275 -2.45 -19.90 -11.07
N PHE A 276 -2.67 -18.70 -10.52
CA PHE A 276 -3.95 -18.01 -10.61
C PHE A 276 -4.17 -17.48 -12.03
N VAL A 277 -5.44 -17.32 -12.41
CA VAL A 277 -5.84 -16.70 -13.68
C VAL A 277 -6.47 -15.36 -13.36
N THR A 278 -5.87 -14.27 -13.85
CA THR A 278 -6.40 -12.92 -13.66
C THR A 278 -7.70 -12.73 -14.45
N GLY A 279 -8.48 -11.70 -14.10
CA GLY A 279 -9.66 -11.33 -14.89
C GLY A 279 -9.35 -10.94 -16.35
N LEU A 280 -8.08 -10.67 -16.67
CA LEU A 280 -7.62 -10.41 -18.04
C LEU A 280 -7.09 -11.68 -18.74
N GLY A 281 -7.20 -12.84 -18.12
CA GLY A 281 -6.76 -14.14 -18.67
C GLY A 281 -5.27 -14.43 -18.54
N SER A 282 -4.45 -13.48 -18.08
CA SER A 282 -3.04 -13.75 -17.79
C SER A 282 -2.89 -14.64 -16.56
N LYS A 283 -1.80 -15.41 -16.50
CA LYS A 283 -1.49 -16.26 -15.35
C LYS A 283 -0.48 -15.59 -14.43
N VAL A 284 -0.62 -15.84 -13.13
CA VAL A 284 0.30 -15.33 -12.11
C VAL A 284 0.35 -16.28 -10.92
N LEU A 285 1.55 -16.62 -10.46
CA LEU A 285 1.72 -17.50 -9.32
C LEU A 285 1.28 -16.85 -8.01
N THR A 286 1.67 -15.61 -7.76
CA THR A 286 1.40 -14.85 -6.52
C THR A 286 1.38 -13.36 -6.86
N PRO A 287 0.80 -12.45 -6.05
CA PRO A 287 0.81 -11.02 -6.35
C PRO A 287 2.23 -10.50 -6.69
N PRO A 288 2.34 -9.52 -7.59
CA PRO A 288 1.28 -8.70 -8.15
C PRO A 288 0.58 -9.31 -9.39
N ALA A 289 -0.74 -9.19 -9.49
CA ALA A 289 -1.47 -9.42 -10.75
C ALA A 289 -1.22 -8.31 -11.80
N GLY A 290 -0.62 -7.20 -11.40
CA GLY A 290 -0.15 -6.13 -12.26
C GLY A 290 0.28 -4.88 -11.46
N PRO A 291 0.63 -3.77 -12.12
CA PRO A 291 1.10 -2.57 -11.45
C PRO A 291 0.11 -2.06 -10.38
N ASN A 292 0.62 -1.61 -9.24
CA ASN A 292 -0.17 -1.14 -8.09
C ASN A 292 -1.09 -2.20 -7.44
N CYS A 293 -0.82 -3.50 -7.64
CA CYS A 293 -1.55 -4.56 -6.94
C CYS A 293 -1.47 -4.40 -5.42
N ARG A 294 -2.58 -4.70 -4.73
CA ARG A 294 -2.70 -4.72 -3.25
C ARG A 294 -3.33 -6.01 -2.73
N CYS A 295 -3.57 -6.96 -3.63
CA CYS A 295 -4.07 -8.28 -3.26
C CYS A 295 -2.99 -9.05 -2.50
N ALA A 296 -3.43 -10.05 -1.73
CA ALA A 296 -2.60 -10.99 -0.99
C ALA A 296 -3.02 -12.42 -1.35
N VAL A 297 -2.27 -13.40 -0.86
CA VAL A 297 -2.64 -14.82 -0.92
C VAL A 297 -2.58 -15.39 0.50
N GLY A 298 -3.55 -16.23 0.84
CA GLY A 298 -3.60 -16.96 2.10
C GLY A 298 -3.66 -18.47 1.85
N LEU A 299 -3.33 -19.26 2.87
CA LEU A 299 -3.59 -20.70 2.83
C LEU A 299 -5.02 -20.99 3.27
N VAL A 300 -5.67 -21.93 2.58
CA VAL A 300 -6.94 -22.52 2.96
C VAL A 300 -6.73 -24.00 3.16
N PHE A 301 -7.19 -24.50 4.30
CA PHE A 301 -7.08 -25.89 4.68
C PHE A 301 -8.38 -26.62 4.38
N LEU A 302 -8.30 -27.67 3.56
CA LEU A 302 -9.44 -28.50 3.21
C LEU A 302 -9.86 -29.31 4.44
N LYS A 303 -11.17 -29.38 4.69
CA LYS A 303 -11.74 -30.30 5.68
C LYS A 303 -11.69 -31.72 5.11
N ASP A 304 -11.43 -32.68 6.00
CA ASP A 304 -11.50 -34.12 5.70
C ASP A 304 -12.92 -34.55 5.29
#